data_AF-A0A2D4ZXA3-F1
#
_entry.id   AF-A0A2D4ZXA3-F1
#
_cell.length_a   1.000
_cell.length_b   1.000
_cell.length_c   1.000
_cell.angle_alpha   90.00
_cell.angle_beta   90.00
_cell.angle_gamma   90.00
#
_symmetry.space_group_name_H-M   'P 1'
#
loop_
_entity.id
_entity.type
_entity.pdbx_description
1 polymer ?
#
loop_
_entity_poly.entity_id
_entity_poly.type
_entity_poly.pdbx_seq_one_letter_code
_entity_poly.pdbx_strand_id
1 'polypeptide(L)'
;MPFNTFEKKKDNYVKHKDETNRRRRERYANDPEYRKKVKEQDLKYKRKRKENNPNFNKDKYDADKNRMYKQRYTMNNWIQRKKKRGVKFHLDPKDLYKIWNEKKNCDFCNKIFEEDEKKCLEHHHASGTIRGICCHKCNMKLGTIDKNLKNVLLELHRFWFRL
;
A
#
# COMPACT_ATOMS: atom_id res chain seq x y z
N MET A 1 22.96 9.48 -29.00
CA MET A 1 22.95 9.07 -27.57
C MET A 1 22.94 7.53 -27.53
N PRO A 2 23.94 6.86 -26.91
CA PRO A 2 24.05 5.41 -26.98
C PRO A 2 22.98 4.77 -26.09
N PHE A 3 22.22 3.88 -26.72
CA PHE A 3 21.07 3.19 -26.16
C PHE A 3 21.44 2.35 -24.92
N ASN A 4 20.54 2.42 -23.94
CA ASN A 4 20.55 1.79 -22.63
C ASN A 4 20.92 0.30 -22.65
N THR A 5 22.20 0.00 -22.42
CA THR A 5 22.76 -1.36 -22.40
C THR A 5 22.30 -2.20 -21.20
N PHE A 6 21.79 -1.55 -20.15
CA PHE A 6 21.30 -2.22 -18.95
C PHE A 6 19.91 -2.83 -19.15
N GLU A 7 18.99 -2.12 -19.78
CA GLU A 7 17.64 -2.62 -20.07
C GLU A 7 17.67 -3.84 -20.99
N LYS A 8 18.47 -3.78 -22.07
CA LYS A 8 18.66 -4.93 -22.98
C LYS A 8 19.20 -6.17 -22.27
N LYS A 9 20.12 -5.99 -21.30
CA LYS A 9 20.66 -7.10 -20.48
C LYS A 9 19.61 -7.68 -19.54
N LYS A 10 18.77 -6.83 -18.93
CA LYS A 10 17.69 -7.24 -18.04
C LYS A 10 16.63 -8.05 -18.79
N ASP A 11 16.22 -7.59 -19.97
CA ASP A 11 15.22 -8.28 -20.79
C ASP A 11 15.74 -9.63 -21.30
N ASN A 12 17.01 -9.69 -21.70
CA ASN A 12 17.65 -10.94 -22.10
C ASN A 12 17.72 -11.94 -20.92
N TYR A 13 18.10 -11.48 -19.72
CA TYR A 13 18.07 -12.29 -18.51
C TYR A 13 16.68 -12.86 -18.22
N VAL A 14 15.64 -12.02 -18.28
CA VAL A 14 14.25 -12.45 -18.04
C VAL A 14 13.83 -13.52 -19.07
N LYS A 15 14.13 -13.30 -20.35
CA LYS A 15 13.81 -14.25 -21.44
C LYS A 15 14.45 -15.64 -21.26
N HIS A 16 15.68 -15.72 -20.75
CA HIS A 16 16.41 -16.99 -20.61
C HIS A 16 16.41 -17.57 -19.20
N LYS A 17 15.76 -16.90 -18.24
CA LYS A 17 15.72 -17.32 -16.84
C LYS A 17 15.13 -18.71 -16.66
N ASP A 18 14.01 -18.99 -17.31
CA ASP A 18 13.27 -20.24 -17.13
C ASP A 18 14.02 -21.43 -17.74
N GLU A 19 14.55 -21.26 -18.95
CA GLU A 19 15.41 -22.25 -19.61
C GLU A 19 16.65 -22.57 -18.77
N THR A 20 17.31 -21.54 -18.24
CA THR A 20 18.51 -21.69 -17.39
C THR A 20 18.16 -22.42 -16.09
N ASN A 21 17.04 -22.10 -15.46
CA ASN A 21 16.56 -22.77 -14.25
C ASN A 21 16.18 -24.23 -14.53
N ARG A 22 15.55 -24.52 -15.67
CA ARG A 22 15.21 -25.89 -16.09
C ARG A 22 16.46 -26.75 -16.19
N ARG A 23 17.46 -26.30 -16.95
CA ARG A 23 18.76 -27.00 -17.11
C ARG A 23 19.45 -27.24 -15.76
N ARG A 24 19.41 -26.25 -14.84
CA ARG A 24 19.97 -26.41 -13.49
C ARG A 24 19.25 -27.48 -12.68
N ARG A 25 17.91 -27.54 -12.75
CA ARG A 25 17.10 -28.55 -12.06
C ARG A 25 17.36 -29.95 -12.62
N GLU A 26 17.38 -30.09 -13.94
CA GLU A 26 17.71 -31.34 -14.64
C GLU A 26 19.10 -31.84 -14.24
N ARG A 27 20.10 -30.95 -14.26
CA ARG A 27 21.45 -31.29 -13.81
C ARG A 27 21.47 -31.70 -12.34
N TYR A 28 20.79 -30.99 -11.46
CA TYR A 28 20.72 -31.34 -10.05
C TYR A 28 20.05 -32.70 -9.79
N ALA A 29 19.08 -33.08 -10.62
CA ALA A 29 18.42 -34.38 -10.55
C ALA A 29 19.33 -35.52 -11.03
N ASN A 30 20.05 -35.31 -12.13
CA ASN A 30 20.77 -36.38 -12.83
C ASN A 30 22.27 -36.48 -12.50
N ASP A 31 22.88 -35.45 -11.90
CA ASP A 31 24.32 -35.37 -11.62
C ASP A 31 24.57 -35.30 -10.08
N PRO A 32 24.93 -36.43 -9.44
CA PRO A 32 25.22 -36.50 -8.01
C PRO A 32 26.41 -35.65 -7.57
N GLU A 33 27.44 -35.50 -8.40
CA GLU A 33 28.61 -34.68 -8.08
C GLU A 33 28.25 -33.19 -8.07
N TYR A 34 27.50 -32.74 -9.07
CA TYR A 34 26.96 -31.39 -9.11
C TYR A 34 26.08 -31.09 -7.90
N ARG A 35 25.22 -32.05 -7.52
CA ARG A 35 24.38 -31.94 -6.30
C ARG A 35 25.24 -31.78 -5.05
N LYS A 36 26.30 -32.58 -4.89
CA LYS A 36 27.22 -32.51 -3.74
C LYS A 36 27.91 -31.16 -3.69
N LYS A 37 28.46 -30.69 -4.81
CA LYS A 37 29.11 -29.37 -4.93
C LYS A 37 28.16 -28.21 -4.57
N VAL A 38 26.92 -28.25 -5.04
CA VAL A 38 25.90 -27.24 -4.70
C VAL A 38 25.58 -27.25 -3.20
N LYS A 39 25.45 -28.44 -2.59
CA LYS A 39 25.23 -28.57 -1.13
C LYS A 39 26.41 -28.04 -0.32
N GLU A 40 27.65 -28.36 -0.72
CA GLU A 40 28.87 -27.86 -0.06
C GLU A 40 28.97 -26.34 -0.15
N GLN A 41 28.66 -25.76 -1.32
CA GLN A 41 28.63 -24.31 -1.50
C GLN A 41 27.56 -23.65 -0.61
N ASP A 42 26.36 -24.23 -0.52
CA ASP A 42 25.29 -23.74 0.36
C ASP A 42 25.69 -23.84 1.85
N LEU A 43 26.33 -24.93 2.27
CA LEU A 43 26.86 -25.08 3.62
C LEU A 43 27.93 -24.03 3.93
N LYS A 44 28.88 -23.81 3.01
CA LYS A 44 29.93 -22.78 3.14
C LYS A 44 29.30 -21.39 3.25
N TYR A 45 28.29 -21.10 2.43
CA TYR A 45 27.55 -19.84 2.48
C TYR A 45 26.81 -19.67 3.82
N LYS A 46 26.10 -20.70 4.29
CA LYS A 46 25.39 -20.69 5.58
C LYS A 46 26.36 -20.50 6.75
N ARG A 47 27.53 -21.16 6.71
CA ARG A 47 28.59 -21.02 7.70
C ARG A 47 29.13 -19.59 7.73
N LYS A 48 29.56 -19.06 6.58
CA LYS A 48 30.03 -17.66 6.48
C LYS A 48 28.96 -16.66 6.92
N ARG A 49 27.69 -16.90 6.58
CA ARG A 49 26.57 -16.06 7.03
C ARG A 49 26.39 -16.10 8.55
N LYS A 50 26.51 -17.28 9.18
CA LYS A 50 26.44 -17.44 10.64
C LYS A 50 27.67 -16.86 11.34
N GLU A 51 28.86 -16.98 10.76
CA GLU A 51 30.08 -16.35 11.25
C GLU A 51 29.97 -14.82 11.20
N ASN A 52 29.47 -14.26 10.09
CA ASN A 52 29.28 -12.82 9.94
C ASN A 52 28.12 -12.26 10.78
N ASN A 53 27.03 -13.03 10.92
CA ASN A 53 25.89 -12.66 11.75
C ASN A 53 25.26 -13.93 12.38
N PRO A 54 25.64 -14.27 13.62
CA PRO A 54 25.08 -15.42 14.34
C PRO A 54 23.57 -15.32 14.54
N ASN A 55 23.05 -14.09 14.62
CA ASN A 55 21.65 -13.77 14.87
C ASN A 55 20.85 -13.51 13.59
N PHE A 56 21.40 -13.76 12.39
CA PHE A 56 20.76 -13.42 11.12
C PHE A 56 19.27 -13.84 11.03
N ASN A 57 18.95 -15.06 11.47
CA ASN A 57 17.58 -15.55 11.45
C ASN A 57 16.67 -14.80 12.44
N LYS A 58 17.19 -14.48 13.63
CA LYS A 58 16.49 -13.70 14.65
C LYS A 58 16.29 -12.27 14.17
N ASP A 59 17.33 -11.61 13.65
CA ASP A 59 17.26 -10.25 13.12
C ASP A 59 16.26 -10.16 11.97
N LYS A 60 16.25 -11.14 11.08
CA LYS A 60 15.28 -11.23 9.99
C LYS A 60 13.86 -11.38 10.54
N TYR A 61 13.65 -12.28 11.49
CA TYR A 61 12.35 -12.49 12.13
C TYR A 61 11.86 -11.23 12.85
N ASP A 62 12.74 -10.57 13.61
CA ASP A 62 12.44 -9.34 14.33
C ASP A 62 12.15 -8.20 13.36
N ALA A 63 12.89 -8.09 12.25
CA ALA A 63 12.60 -7.12 11.18
C ALA A 63 11.25 -7.36 10.51
N ASP A 64 10.91 -8.62 10.18
CA ASP A 64 9.62 -8.99 9.60
C ASP A 64 8.47 -8.71 10.60
N LYS A 65 8.65 -9.08 11.87
CA LYS A 65 7.70 -8.80 12.96
C LYS A 65 7.50 -7.30 13.15
N ASN A 66 8.58 -6.52 13.15
CA ASN A 66 8.53 -5.06 13.23
C ASN A 66 7.83 -4.44 12.02
N ARG A 67 8.04 -4.98 10.81
CA ARG A 67 7.32 -4.55 9.59
C ARG A 67 5.81 -4.77 9.76
N MET A 68 5.40 -5.96 10.18
CA MET A 68 3.98 -6.28 10.42
C MET A 68 3.37 -5.40 11.52
N TYR A 69 4.10 -5.21 12.63
CA TYR A 69 3.67 -4.34 13.72
C TYR A 69 3.46 -2.89 13.23
N LYS A 70 4.42 -2.34 12.48
CA LYS A 70 4.35 -0.98 11.94
C LYS A 70 3.18 -0.80 10.97
N GLN A 71 2.89 -1.79 10.13
CA GLN A 71 1.72 -1.78 9.25
C GLN A 71 0.42 -1.75 10.06
N ARG A 72 0.28 -2.64 11.05
CA ARG A 72 -0.90 -2.71 11.92
C ARG A 72 -1.10 -1.42 12.72
N TYR A 73 -0.01 -0.87 13.28
CA TYR A 73 -0.01 0.39 14.02
C TYR A 73 -0.47 1.56 13.16
N THR A 74 0.08 1.69 11.95
CA THR A 74 -0.28 2.75 10.99
C THR A 74 -1.77 2.68 10.63
N MET A 75 -2.27 1.49 10.30
CA MET A 75 -3.68 1.26 9.98
C MET A 75 -4.59 1.60 11.16
N ASN A 76 -4.27 1.08 12.36
CA ASN A 76 -5.07 1.35 13.56
C ASN A 76 -5.11 2.85 13.87
N ASN A 77 -3.97 3.54 13.80
CA ASN A 77 -3.90 4.98 13.98
C ASN A 77 -4.73 5.75 12.96
N TRP A 78 -4.71 5.32 11.69
CA TRP A 78 -5.57 5.90 10.67
C TRP A 78 -7.05 5.73 11.03
N ILE A 79 -7.48 4.51 11.40
CA ILE A 79 -8.86 4.21 11.80
C ILE A 79 -9.29 5.10 12.98
N GLN A 80 -8.47 5.19 14.02
CA GLN A 80 -8.75 6.00 15.21
C GLN A 80 -8.89 7.49 14.87
N ARG A 81 -8.03 8.02 13.99
CA ARG A 81 -8.13 9.41 13.52
C ARG A 81 -9.41 9.68 12.73
N LYS A 82 -9.88 8.72 11.93
CA LYS A 82 -11.14 8.85 11.19
C LYS A 82 -12.34 8.82 12.13
N LYS A 83 -12.36 7.91 13.12
CA LYS A 83 -13.39 7.88 14.16
C LYS A 83 -13.48 9.21 14.92
N LYS A 84 -12.33 9.77 15.33
CA LYS A 84 -12.27 11.09 15.99
C LYS A 84 -12.80 12.24 15.14
N ARG A 85 -12.83 12.09 13.81
CA ARG A 85 -13.39 13.08 12.87
C ARG A 85 -14.87 12.85 12.57
N GLY A 86 -15.53 11.90 13.24
CA GLY A 86 -16.95 11.62 13.06
C GLY A 86 -17.26 10.69 11.89
N VAL A 87 -16.26 10.05 11.27
CA VAL A 87 -16.50 9.08 10.20
C VAL A 87 -17.21 7.84 10.75
N LYS A 88 -18.35 7.50 10.13
CA LYS A 88 -19.07 6.24 10.37
C LYS A 88 -18.69 5.23 9.30
N PHE A 89 -18.20 4.08 9.75
CA PHE A 89 -17.78 2.99 8.87
C PHE A 89 -18.98 2.11 8.55
N HIS A 90 -19.30 1.97 7.26
CA HIS A 90 -20.31 1.03 6.76
C HIS A 90 -19.70 -0.29 6.26
N LEU A 91 -18.37 -0.33 6.17
CA LEU A 91 -17.56 -1.51 5.84
C LEU A 91 -16.60 -1.79 7.00
N ASP A 92 -15.98 -2.97 7.03
CA ASP A 92 -14.89 -3.21 7.97
C ASP A 92 -13.80 -2.12 7.80
N PRO A 93 -13.36 -1.46 8.88
CA PRO A 93 -12.38 -0.38 8.79
C PRO A 93 -11.04 -0.77 8.15
N LYS A 94 -10.65 -2.05 8.21
CA LYS A 94 -9.41 -2.55 7.60
C LYS A 94 -9.58 -2.68 6.09
N ASP A 95 -10.73 -3.18 5.64
CA ASP A 95 -11.05 -3.27 4.22
C ASP A 95 -11.13 -1.87 3.61
N LEU A 96 -11.75 -0.92 4.31
CA LEU A 96 -11.78 0.47 3.87
C LEU A 96 -10.37 1.08 3.81
N TYR A 97 -9.50 0.79 4.77
CA TYR A 97 -8.11 1.25 4.74
C TYR A 97 -7.36 0.69 3.51
N LYS A 98 -7.57 -0.60 3.19
CA LYS A 98 -6.98 -1.23 2.00
C LYS A 98 -7.45 -0.54 0.72
N ILE A 99 -8.76 -0.33 0.58
CA ILE A 99 -9.35 0.40 -0.57
C ILE A 99 -8.77 1.81 -0.65
N TRP A 100 -8.69 2.54 0.47
CA TRP A 100 -8.12 3.88 0.53
C TRP A 100 -6.64 3.93 0.09
N ASN A 101 -5.86 2.95 0.54
CA ASN A 101 -4.44 2.87 0.20
C ASN A 101 -4.21 2.51 -1.27
N GLU A 102 -4.99 1.58 -1.82
CA GLU A 102 -4.88 1.08 -3.20
C GLU A 102 -5.49 2.03 -4.24
N LYS A 103 -6.39 2.92 -3.83
CA LYS A 103 -7.07 3.87 -4.73
C LYS A 103 -6.06 4.75 -5.48
N LYS A 104 -6.16 4.79 -6.81
CA LYS A 104 -5.23 5.54 -7.68
C LYS A 104 -5.76 6.89 -8.16
N ASN A 105 -7.07 7.12 -8.08
CA ASN A 105 -7.71 8.33 -8.59
C ASN A 105 -8.77 8.87 -7.62
N CYS A 106 -9.02 10.18 -7.71
CA CYS A 106 -10.06 10.88 -6.96
C CYS A 106 -11.46 10.49 -7.47
N ASP A 107 -12.39 10.16 -6.57
CA ASP A 107 -13.77 9.80 -6.92
C ASP A 107 -14.58 10.95 -7.53
N PHE A 108 -14.19 12.21 -7.32
CA PHE A 108 -14.96 13.38 -7.77
C PHE A 108 -14.41 14.06 -9.01
N CYS A 109 -13.08 14.10 -9.16
CA CYS A 109 -12.45 14.77 -10.31
C CYS A 109 -11.60 13.83 -11.17
N ASN A 110 -11.55 12.53 -10.86
CA ASN A 110 -10.76 11.51 -11.55
C ASN A 110 -9.26 11.79 -11.67
N LYS A 111 -8.75 12.82 -11.00
CA LYS A 111 -7.30 13.11 -10.91
C LYS A 111 -6.58 11.88 -10.35
N ILE A 112 -5.55 11.42 -11.05
CA ILE A 112 -4.63 10.38 -10.57
C ILE A 112 -3.83 10.97 -9.39
N PHE A 113 -3.67 10.18 -8.33
CA PHE A 113 -2.87 10.54 -7.17
C PHE A 113 -1.39 10.29 -7.47
N GLU A 114 -0.55 11.30 -7.21
CA GLU A 114 0.90 11.13 -7.19
C GLU A 114 1.32 10.27 -5.99
N GLU A 115 2.51 9.66 -6.03
CA GLU A 115 2.99 8.69 -4.99
C GLU A 115 2.90 9.25 -3.56
N ASP A 116 3.21 10.54 -3.37
CA ASP A 116 3.20 11.22 -2.07
C ASP A 116 1.97 12.11 -1.85
N GLU A 117 0.99 12.08 -2.77
CA GLU A 117 -0.19 12.95 -2.62
C GLU A 117 -1.13 12.43 -1.52
N LYS A 118 -1.49 13.34 -0.62
CA LYS A 118 -2.40 13.03 0.48
C LYS A 118 -3.82 12.77 -0.02
N LYS A 119 -4.28 11.52 0.14
CA LYS A 119 -5.67 11.11 -0.09
C LYS A 119 -6.57 11.49 1.09
N CYS A 120 -7.72 12.08 0.80
CA CYS A 120 -8.76 12.42 1.76
C CYS A 120 -9.84 11.33 1.76
N LEU A 121 -10.34 11.00 2.94
CA LEU A 121 -11.55 10.17 3.09
C LEU A 121 -12.69 11.15 3.34
N GLU A 122 -13.42 11.46 2.27
CA GLU A 122 -14.48 12.44 2.26
C GLU A 122 -15.74 11.84 2.89
N HIS A 123 -16.37 12.61 3.77
CA HIS A 123 -17.57 12.20 4.48
C HIS A 123 -18.46 13.39 4.72
N HIS A 124 -19.76 13.14 4.82
CA HIS A 124 -20.72 14.16 5.18
C HIS A 124 -20.60 14.47 6.68
N HIS A 125 -20.37 15.73 7.04
CA HIS A 125 -20.04 16.09 8.42
C HIS A 125 -21.19 15.91 9.42
N ALA A 126 -22.46 15.98 8.99
CA ALA A 126 -23.57 15.80 9.92
C ALA A 126 -23.92 14.31 10.15
N SER A 127 -23.87 13.48 9.11
CA SER A 127 -24.21 12.05 9.24
C SER A 127 -23.01 11.17 9.58
N GLY A 128 -21.79 11.60 9.23
CA GLY A 128 -20.57 10.80 9.29
C GLY A 128 -20.40 9.84 8.11
N THR A 129 -21.36 9.79 7.18
CA THR A 129 -21.38 8.86 6.05
C THR A 129 -20.25 9.17 5.08
N ILE A 130 -19.49 8.15 4.71
CA ILE A 130 -18.41 8.26 3.71
C ILE A 130 -19.03 8.48 2.33
N ARG A 131 -18.56 9.51 1.62
CA ARG A 131 -18.96 9.82 0.24
C ARG A 131 -17.97 9.30 -0.80
N GLY A 132 -16.69 9.24 -0.44
CA GLY A 132 -15.64 8.76 -1.34
C GLY A 132 -14.23 9.06 -0.87
N ILE A 133 -13.25 8.70 -1.70
CA ILE A 133 -11.83 8.96 -1.54
C ILE A 133 -11.44 10.01 -2.57
N CYS A 134 -10.86 11.12 -2.12
CA CYS A 134 -10.63 12.27 -2.99
C CYS A 134 -9.32 12.99 -2.74
N CYS A 135 -8.96 13.90 -3.65
CA CYS A 135 -7.85 14.81 -3.44
C CYS A 135 -8.23 15.93 -2.47
N HIS A 136 -7.22 16.59 -1.89
CA HIS A 136 -7.45 17.66 -0.92
C HIS A 136 -8.31 18.81 -1.49
N LYS A 137 -8.13 19.15 -2.77
CA LYS A 137 -8.92 20.21 -3.43
C LYS A 137 -10.42 19.88 -3.47
N CYS A 138 -10.78 18.64 -3.83
CA CYS A 138 -12.17 18.19 -3.84
C CYS A 138 -12.76 18.15 -2.44
N ASN A 139 -12.02 17.63 -1.45
CA ASN A 139 -12.45 17.62 -0.04
C ASN A 139 -12.78 19.05 0.44
N MET A 140 -11.92 20.03 0.16
CA MET A 140 -12.14 21.41 0.59
C MET A 140 -13.37 22.02 -0.07
N LYS A 141 -13.53 21.83 -1.40
CA LYS A 141 -14.69 22.34 -2.14
C LYS A 141 -16.00 21.75 -1.63
N LEU A 142 -16.05 20.45 -1.38
CA LEU A 142 -17.25 19.78 -0.84
C LEU A 142 -17.60 20.29 0.56
N GLY A 143 -16.60 20.50 1.42
CA GLY A 143 -16.82 21.13 2.72
C GLY A 143 -17.42 22.54 2.63
N THR A 144 -16.99 23.36 1.66
CA THR A 144 -17.58 24.68 1.40
C THR A 144 -19.01 24.56 0.89
N ILE A 145 -19.29 23.62 -0.02
CA ILE A 145 -20.63 23.37 -0.54
C ILE A 145 -21.58 22.97 0.59
N ASP A 146 -21.18 22.02 1.45
CA ASP A 146 -22.01 21.58 2.59
C ASP A 146 -22.33 22.74 3.54
N LYS A 147 -21.34 23.62 3.81
CA LYS A 147 -21.54 24.80 4.66
C LYS A 147 -22.54 25.78 4.04
N ASN A 148 -22.42 26.04 2.75
CA ASN A 148 -23.32 26.96 2.04
C ASN A 148 -24.74 26.39 1.95
N LEU A 149 -24.88 25.09 1.64
CA LEU A 149 -26.17 24.40 1.62
C LEU A 149 -26.87 24.50 2.98
N LYS A 150 -26.14 24.28 4.08
CA LYS A 150 -26.68 24.46 5.43
C LYS A 150 -27.20 25.88 5.67
N ASN A 151 -26.46 26.90 5.24
CA ASN A 151 -26.88 28.29 5.41
C ASN A 151 -28.15 28.60 4.61
N VAL A 152 -28.24 28.14 3.37
CA VAL A 152 -29.45 28.32 2.54
C VAL A 152 -30.66 27.64 3.18
N LEU A 153 -30.50 26.40 3.67
CA LEU A 153 -31.59 25.68 4.36
C LEU A 153 -32.04 26.40 5.63
N LEU A 154 -31.11 27.00 6.39
CA LEU A 154 -31.44 27.79 7.58
C LEU A 154 -32.22 29.06 7.22
N GLU A 155 -31.86 29.77 6.16
CA GLU A 155 -32.60 30.96 5.71
C GLU A 155 -33.99 30.60 5.18
N LEU A 156 -34.12 29.51 4.43
CA LEU A 156 -35.42 29.00 4.01
C LEU A 156 -36.30 28.65 5.22
N HIS A 157 -35.75 27.94 6.21
CA HIS A 157 -36.49 27.65 7.45
C HIS A 157 -36.92 28.94 8.15
N ARG A 158 -36.06 29.95 8.25
CA ARG A 158 -36.40 31.25 8.84
C ARG A 158 -37.52 31.96 8.08
N PHE A 159 -37.55 31.85 6.76
CA PHE A 159 -38.57 32.45 5.92
C PHE A 159 -39.94 31.80 6.13
N TRP A 160 -40.01 30.46 6.14
CA TRP A 160 -41.28 29.73 6.22
C TRP A 160 -41.87 29.63 7.64
N PHE A 161 -41.04 29.66 8.69
CA PHE A 161 -41.47 29.42 10.08
C PHE A 161 -41.39 30.66 11.00
N ARG A 162 -41.26 31.87 10.43
CA ARG A 162 -41.40 33.14 11.17
C ARG A 162 -42.75 33.82 10.97
N LEU A 163 -43.73 33.11 10.39
CA LEU A 163 -45.16 33.42 10.50
C LEU A 163 -45.74 32.66 11.69
#